data_AF-A0A2M7B8N1-F1
#
_entry.id   AF-A0A2M7B8N1-F1
#
_cell.length_a   1.000
_cell.length_b   1.000
_cell.length_c   1.000
_cell.angle_alpha   90.00
_cell.angle_beta   90.00
_cell.angle_gamma   90.00
#
_symmetry.space_group_name_H-M   'P 1'
#
loop_
_entity.id
_entity.type
_entity.pdbx_description
1 polymer ?
#
loop_
_entity_poly.entity_id
_entity_poly.type
_entity_poly.pdbx_seq_one_letter_code
_entity_poly.pdbx_strand_id
1 'polypeptide(L)'
;MAKEFIYEEEKYQIDCSKSVTSAGDMDPATKTILVDKDLPEKFHEGIAVHEIEERKYLLKGHSYVYSHNEAQKKELEFYEQKYGKDKSLEVLKEEEAVVLTITRRHSTPKKNKILKAEEEIPEVSLNSPAIEMRTIQQAAFEGKRYIIDHDERLVGTLVDVYEKGNVIYIDRDVPERFFEGLALSELITRKFLRKGLGWSAAYVEGDKAEKDYYIVKYGAVEGEELYNDELKFQAWKFEQEKKELKEEGGHKVIYEKDEILPK
;
A
#
# COMPACT_ATOMS: atom_id res chain seq x y z
N MET A 1 -12.51 -14.29 -21.98
CA MET A 1 -12.82 -13.65 -23.28
C MET A 1 -12.61 -12.16 -23.08
N ALA A 2 -12.03 -11.44 -24.04
CA ALA A 2 -11.86 -9.99 -23.91
C ALA A 2 -13.20 -9.28 -24.19
N LYS A 3 -13.64 -8.46 -23.24
CA LYS A 3 -14.87 -7.66 -23.33
C LYS A 3 -14.51 -6.19 -23.44
N GLU A 4 -15.23 -5.46 -24.29
CA GLU A 4 -15.09 -4.01 -24.38
C GLU A 4 -15.75 -3.32 -23.18
N PHE A 5 -15.04 -2.36 -22.59
CA PHE A 5 -15.52 -1.57 -21.46
C PHE A 5 -15.25 -0.09 -21.73
N ILE A 6 -16.26 0.76 -21.54
CA ILE A 6 -16.14 2.20 -21.73
C ILE A 6 -16.32 2.87 -20.37
N TYR A 7 -15.35 3.69 -20.00
CA TYR A 7 -15.34 4.43 -18.74
C TYR A 7 -14.78 5.84 -18.96
N GLU A 8 -15.50 6.86 -18.50
CA GLU A 8 -15.18 8.28 -18.73
C GLU A 8 -14.81 8.61 -20.19
N GLU A 9 -15.62 8.14 -21.15
CA GLU A 9 -15.42 8.34 -22.60
C GLU A 9 -14.16 7.67 -23.18
N GLU A 10 -13.39 6.95 -22.37
CA GLU A 10 -12.27 6.13 -22.81
C GLU A 10 -12.66 4.66 -22.97
N LYS A 11 -12.01 4.00 -23.94
CA LYS A 11 -12.23 2.60 -24.28
C LYS A 11 -11.11 1.73 -23.70
N TYR A 12 -11.52 0.71 -22.97
CA TYR A 12 -10.69 -0.31 -22.32
C TYR A 12 -11.10 -1.72 -22.79
N GLN A 13 -10.22 -2.69 -22.53
CA GLN A 13 -10.54 -4.11 -22.71
C GLN A 13 -10.42 -4.84 -21.38
N ILE A 14 -11.45 -5.57 -20.98
CA ILE A 14 -11.39 -6.46 -19.81
C ILE A 14 -11.06 -7.86 -20.30
N ASP A 15 -9.90 -8.41 -19.91
CA ASP A 15 -9.51 -9.80 -20.19
C ASP A 15 -9.58 -10.66 -18.92
N CYS A 16 -10.54 -11.58 -18.91
CA CYS A 16 -10.74 -12.59 -17.87
C CYS A 16 -10.29 -14.01 -18.28
N SER A 17 -9.39 -14.13 -19.27
CA SER A 17 -8.98 -15.44 -19.81
C SER A 17 -7.91 -16.16 -18.97
N LYS A 18 -7.23 -15.45 -18.07
CA LYS A 18 -6.09 -15.96 -17.30
C LYS A 18 -6.28 -15.71 -15.81
N SER A 19 -5.53 -16.46 -15.00
CA SER A 19 -5.39 -16.12 -13.59
C SER A 19 -4.40 -14.97 -13.44
N VAL A 20 -4.69 -14.04 -12.54
CA VAL A 20 -3.85 -12.90 -12.17
C VAL A 20 -3.57 -12.90 -10.68
N THR A 21 -2.48 -12.27 -10.26
CA THR A 21 -2.01 -12.40 -8.87
C THR A 21 -2.77 -11.56 -7.85
N SER A 22 -3.48 -10.51 -8.29
CA SER A 22 -4.12 -9.48 -7.46
C SER A 22 -5.63 -9.35 -7.70
N ALA A 23 -6.25 -10.35 -8.36
CA ALA A 23 -7.64 -10.35 -8.81
C ALA A 23 -7.99 -9.31 -9.90
N GLY A 24 -7.34 -8.14 -9.89
CA GLY A 24 -7.27 -7.13 -10.96
C GLY A 24 -5.83 -6.70 -11.26
N ASP A 25 -5.58 -6.22 -12.47
CA ASP A 25 -4.35 -5.51 -12.87
C ASP A 25 -4.64 -4.69 -14.15
N MET A 26 -3.80 -3.71 -14.48
CA MET A 26 -3.91 -2.91 -15.69
C MET A 26 -2.61 -2.92 -16.48
N ASP A 27 -2.69 -3.32 -17.76
CA ASP A 27 -1.65 -3.04 -18.75
C ASP A 27 -1.90 -1.66 -19.39
N PRO A 28 -1.12 -0.62 -19.01
CA PRO A 28 -1.34 0.74 -19.50
C PRO A 28 -0.96 0.91 -20.97
N ALA A 29 -0.09 0.05 -21.52
CA ALA A 29 0.32 0.16 -22.91
C ALA A 29 -0.81 -0.26 -23.85
N THR A 30 -1.61 -1.24 -23.43
CA THR A 30 -2.71 -1.80 -24.24
C THR A 30 -4.09 -1.36 -23.76
N LYS A 31 -4.19 -0.63 -22.63
CA LYS A 31 -5.44 -0.32 -21.93
C LYS A 31 -6.27 -1.57 -21.62
N THR A 32 -5.58 -2.66 -21.32
CA THR A 32 -6.22 -3.93 -20.95
C THR A 32 -6.27 -4.04 -19.43
N ILE A 33 -7.47 -4.18 -18.88
CA ILE A 33 -7.70 -4.58 -17.50
C ILE A 33 -7.70 -6.10 -17.47
N LEU A 34 -6.78 -6.69 -16.72
CA LEU A 34 -6.73 -8.12 -16.48
C LEU A 34 -7.54 -8.42 -15.23
N VAL A 35 -8.53 -9.29 -15.35
CA VAL A 35 -9.37 -9.73 -14.22
C VAL A 35 -9.18 -11.22 -14.06
N ASP A 36 -9.09 -11.72 -12.82
CA ASP A 36 -8.90 -13.15 -12.61
C ASP A 36 -10.05 -13.97 -13.18
N LYS A 37 -9.73 -15.01 -13.93
CA LYS A 37 -10.72 -15.91 -14.53
C LYS A 37 -11.69 -16.56 -13.54
N ASP A 38 -11.29 -16.69 -12.26
CA ASP A 38 -12.10 -17.31 -11.21
C ASP A 38 -13.08 -16.30 -10.58
N LEU A 39 -13.03 -15.01 -10.97
CA LEU A 39 -13.99 -14.00 -10.53
C LEU A 39 -15.32 -14.07 -11.30
N PRO A 40 -16.47 -14.01 -10.60
CA PRO A 40 -17.77 -13.85 -11.21
C PRO A 40 -17.87 -12.62 -12.13
N GLU A 41 -18.54 -12.77 -13.28
CA GLU A 41 -18.69 -11.70 -14.29
C GLU A 41 -19.33 -10.41 -13.73
N LYS A 42 -20.16 -10.53 -12.69
CA LYS A 42 -20.79 -9.37 -12.04
C LYS A 42 -19.78 -8.38 -11.44
N PHE A 43 -18.56 -8.82 -11.13
CA PHE A 43 -17.50 -8.01 -10.53
C PHE A 43 -16.56 -7.36 -11.55
N HIS A 44 -16.50 -7.89 -12.78
CA HIS A 44 -15.45 -7.54 -13.75
C HIS A 44 -15.38 -6.04 -14.06
N GLU A 45 -16.54 -5.40 -14.19
CA GLU A 45 -16.60 -3.96 -14.48
C GLU A 45 -16.29 -3.09 -13.25
N GLY A 46 -16.62 -3.54 -12.03
CA GLY A 46 -16.25 -2.80 -10.81
C GLY A 46 -14.74 -2.84 -10.58
N ILE A 47 -14.13 -4.02 -10.69
CA ILE A 47 -12.67 -4.19 -10.68
C ILE A 47 -12.02 -3.32 -11.75
N ALA A 48 -12.59 -3.26 -12.96
CA ALA A 48 -12.06 -2.38 -13.99
C ALA A 48 -12.10 -0.89 -13.61
N VAL A 49 -13.19 -0.42 -12.98
CA VAL A 49 -13.26 0.95 -12.44
C VAL A 49 -12.18 1.16 -11.38
N HIS A 50 -12.04 0.21 -10.45
CA HIS A 50 -11.05 0.26 -9.38
C HIS A 50 -9.62 0.42 -9.93
N GLU A 51 -9.19 -0.47 -10.81
CA GLU A 51 -7.84 -0.47 -11.39
C GLU A 51 -7.54 0.83 -12.16
N ILE A 52 -8.53 1.35 -12.90
CA ILE A 52 -8.39 2.63 -13.64
C ILE A 52 -8.21 3.80 -12.67
N GLU A 53 -9.06 3.91 -11.65
CA GLU A 53 -9.05 5.02 -10.70
C GLU A 53 -7.82 4.98 -9.79
N GLU A 54 -7.47 3.81 -9.25
CA GLU A 54 -6.28 3.65 -8.42
C GLU A 54 -5.04 4.08 -9.21
N ARG A 55 -4.94 3.65 -10.48
CA ARG A 55 -3.83 4.02 -11.35
C ARG A 55 -3.76 5.53 -11.62
N LYS A 56 -4.89 6.22 -11.82
CA LYS A 56 -4.91 7.68 -11.99
C LYS A 56 -4.30 8.40 -10.79
N TYR A 57 -4.62 7.97 -9.57
CA TYR A 57 -4.06 8.56 -8.35
C TYR A 57 -2.59 8.18 -8.14
N LEU A 58 -2.22 6.93 -8.40
CA LEU A 58 -0.82 6.50 -8.34
C LEU A 58 0.07 7.28 -9.33
N LEU A 59 -0.42 7.58 -10.54
CA LEU A 59 0.33 8.38 -11.54
C LEU A 59 0.49 9.85 -11.13
N LYS A 60 -0.43 10.39 -10.33
CA LYS A 60 -0.29 11.72 -9.70
C LYS A 60 0.70 11.69 -8.51
N GLY A 61 1.14 10.50 -8.11
CA GLY A 61 2.08 10.25 -7.02
C GLY A 61 1.43 10.29 -5.65
N HIS A 62 0.18 9.87 -5.53
CA HIS A 62 -0.47 9.64 -4.24
C HIS A 62 -0.04 8.29 -3.64
N SER A 63 -0.22 8.13 -2.32
CA SER A 63 0.06 6.87 -1.64
C SER A 63 -0.85 5.74 -2.15
N TYR A 64 -0.43 4.49 -1.98
CA TYR A 64 -1.22 3.32 -2.33
C TYR A 64 -2.56 3.33 -1.57
N VAL A 65 -2.51 3.52 -0.25
CA VAL A 65 -3.70 3.57 0.61
C VAL A 65 -4.68 4.64 0.13
N TYR A 66 -4.23 5.87 -0.11
CA TYR A 66 -5.11 6.92 -0.61
C TYR A 66 -5.73 6.55 -1.96
N SER A 67 -4.89 6.08 -2.90
CA SER A 67 -5.32 5.72 -4.25
C SER A 67 -6.36 4.59 -4.23
N HIS A 68 -6.13 3.57 -3.41
CA HIS A 68 -7.01 2.41 -3.25
C HIS A 68 -8.38 2.82 -2.70
N ASN A 69 -8.40 3.68 -1.68
CA ASN A 69 -9.66 4.14 -1.10
C ASN A 69 -10.47 4.99 -2.06
N GLU A 70 -9.83 5.90 -2.79
CA GLU A 70 -10.51 6.71 -3.79
C GLU A 70 -11.04 5.85 -4.94
N ALA A 71 -10.29 4.82 -5.34
CA ALA A 71 -10.73 3.84 -6.33
C ALA A 71 -11.95 3.04 -5.86
N GLN A 72 -11.93 2.54 -4.62
CA GLN A 72 -13.03 1.77 -4.05
C GLN A 72 -14.31 2.60 -3.89
N LYS A 73 -14.19 3.92 -3.63
CA LYS A 73 -15.35 4.84 -3.65
C LYS A 73 -15.95 4.95 -5.05
N LYS A 74 -15.10 5.06 -6.08
CA LYS A 74 -15.56 5.15 -7.47
C LYS A 74 -16.19 3.85 -7.97
N GLU A 75 -15.63 2.72 -7.56
CA GLU A 75 -16.18 1.39 -7.79
C GLU A 75 -17.57 1.24 -7.17
N LEU A 76 -17.72 1.68 -5.91
CA LEU A 76 -19.03 1.72 -5.29
C LEU A 76 -20.00 2.62 -6.04
N GLU A 77 -19.62 3.86 -6.38
CA GLU A 77 -20.48 4.79 -7.12
C GLU A 77 -20.97 4.14 -8.42
N PHE A 78 -20.10 3.38 -9.10
CA PHE A 78 -20.46 2.57 -10.25
C PHE A 78 -21.48 1.48 -9.91
N TYR A 79 -21.29 0.73 -8.82
CA TYR A 79 -22.25 -0.27 -8.35
C TYR A 79 -23.59 0.33 -7.91
N GLU A 80 -23.61 1.52 -7.32
CA GLU A 80 -24.85 2.24 -7.00
C GLU A 80 -25.63 2.59 -8.26
N GLN A 81 -24.95 3.04 -9.31
CA GLN A 81 -25.59 3.33 -10.60
C GLN A 81 -26.15 2.06 -11.29
N LYS A 82 -25.46 0.92 -11.13
CA LYS A 82 -25.81 -0.33 -11.80
C LYS A 82 -26.86 -1.16 -11.06
N TYR A 83 -26.75 -1.25 -9.74
CA TYR A 83 -27.55 -2.15 -8.89
C TYR A 83 -28.47 -1.44 -7.91
N GLY A 84 -28.33 -0.12 -7.76
CA GLY A 84 -29.01 0.68 -6.74
C GLY A 84 -28.26 0.71 -5.42
N LYS A 85 -28.51 1.75 -4.63
CA LYS A 85 -27.81 2.04 -3.36
C LYS A 85 -27.76 0.86 -2.40
N ASP A 86 -28.89 0.22 -2.14
CA ASP A 86 -28.98 -0.86 -1.15
C ASP A 86 -28.18 -2.12 -1.52
N LYS A 87 -28.06 -2.42 -2.82
CA LYS A 87 -27.36 -3.63 -3.31
C LYS A 87 -25.88 -3.39 -3.59
N SER A 88 -25.48 -2.15 -3.83
CA SER A 88 -24.10 -1.79 -4.18
C SER A 88 -23.08 -2.26 -3.13
N LEU A 89 -23.38 -2.00 -1.85
CA LEU A 89 -22.51 -2.36 -0.73
C LEU A 89 -22.43 -3.87 -0.52
N GLU A 90 -23.51 -4.61 -0.78
CA GLU A 90 -23.52 -6.07 -0.71
C GLU A 90 -22.61 -6.65 -1.80
N VAL A 91 -22.73 -6.16 -3.03
CA VAL A 91 -21.90 -6.58 -4.17
C VAL A 91 -20.42 -6.30 -3.89
N LEU A 92 -20.08 -5.09 -3.40
CA LEU A 92 -18.70 -4.70 -3.09
C LEU A 92 -18.08 -5.61 -2.01
N LYS A 93 -18.82 -5.94 -0.95
CA LYS A 93 -18.34 -6.84 0.11
C LYS A 93 -18.15 -8.27 -0.37
N GLU A 94 -19.06 -8.76 -1.21
CA GLU A 94 -18.92 -10.08 -1.82
C GLU A 94 -17.70 -10.14 -2.74
N GLU A 95 -17.45 -9.09 -3.51
CA GLU A 95 -16.26 -8.98 -4.36
C GLU A 95 -14.98 -9.06 -3.53
N GLU A 96 -14.87 -8.21 -2.52
CA GLU A 96 -13.69 -8.11 -1.65
C GLU A 96 -13.33 -9.46 -1.03
N ALA A 97 -14.32 -10.20 -0.54
CA ALA A 97 -14.10 -11.54 0.02
C ALA A 97 -13.49 -12.52 -0.99
N VAL A 98 -13.89 -12.45 -2.27
CA VAL A 98 -13.36 -13.28 -3.35
C VAL A 98 -11.96 -12.81 -3.75
N VAL A 99 -11.76 -11.50 -3.90
CA VAL A 99 -10.45 -10.88 -4.22
C VAL A 99 -9.41 -11.27 -3.17
N LEU A 100 -9.73 -11.13 -1.88
CA LEU A 100 -8.83 -11.52 -0.78
C LEU A 100 -8.45 -13.01 -0.84
N THR A 101 -9.38 -13.87 -1.23
CA THR A 101 -9.13 -15.31 -1.37
C THR A 101 -8.15 -15.60 -2.51
N ILE A 102 -8.33 -14.96 -3.67
CA ILE A 102 -7.45 -15.09 -4.84
C ILE A 102 -6.04 -14.59 -4.50
N THR A 103 -5.93 -13.39 -3.93
CA THR A 103 -4.66 -12.78 -3.54
C THR A 103 -3.87 -13.65 -2.56
N ARG A 104 -4.55 -14.25 -1.56
CA ARG A 104 -3.92 -15.17 -0.60
C ARG A 104 -3.35 -16.44 -1.24
N ARG A 105 -4.01 -16.98 -2.28
CA ARG A 105 -3.54 -18.19 -2.99
C ARG A 105 -2.22 -17.97 -3.72
N HIS A 106 -2.02 -16.78 -4.27
CA HIS A 106 -0.84 -16.45 -5.09
C HIS A 106 0.32 -15.83 -4.30
N SER A 107 0.05 -15.25 -3.13
CA SER A 107 1.06 -14.54 -2.33
C SER A 107 2.08 -15.48 -1.67
N THR A 108 1.65 -16.62 -1.12
CA THR A 108 2.52 -17.51 -0.32
C THR A 108 3.73 -18.07 -1.09
N PRO A 109 3.58 -18.63 -2.32
CA PRO A 109 4.71 -19.17 -3.07
C PRO A 109 5.65 -18.08 -3.60
N LYS A 110 5.09 -16.93 -4.00
CA LYS A 110 5.84 -15.78 -4.52
C LYS A 110 6.68 -15.13 -3.41
N LYS A 111 6.11 -15.00 -2.21
CA LYS A 111 6.80 -14.51 -1.01
C LYS A 111 8.08 -15.30 -0.74
N ASN A 112 7.97 -16.63 -0.63
CA ASN A 112 9.12 -17.48 -0.32
C ASN A 112 10.23 -17.40 -1.38
N LYS A 113 9.87 -17.24 -2.67
CA LYS A 113 10.85 -17.08 -3.74
C LYS A 113 11.60 -15.75 -3.65
N ILE A 114 10.90 -14.67 -3.35
CA ILE A 114 11.48 -13.33 -3.24
C ILE A 114 12.37 -13.22 -1.99
N LEU A 115 11.92 -13.73 -0.84
CA LEU A 115 12.71 -13.68 0.41
C LEU A 115 14.01 -14.48 0.29
N LYS A 116 13.96 -15.70 -0.26
CA LYS A 116 15.18 -16.49 -0.50
C LYS A 116 16.18 -15.79 -1.41
N ALA A 117 15.69 -15.06 -2.42
CA ALA A 117 16.57 -14.30 -3.31
C ALA A 117 17.25 -13.12 -2.59
N GLU A 118 16.62 -12.53 -1.56
CA GLU A 118 17.26 -11.50 -0.74
C GLU A 118 18.30 -12.07 0.24
N GLU A 119 18.03 -13.23 0.83
CA GLU A 119 18.96 -13.92 1.74
C GLU A 119 20.27 -14.33 1.04
N GLU A 120 20.24 -14.52 -0.28
CA GLU A 120 21.41 -14.89 -1.10
C GLU A 120 22.26 -13.68 -1.53
N ILE A 121 21.80 -12.43 -1.31
CA ILE A 121 22.57 -11.22 -1.60
C ILE A 121 23.51 -10.96 -0.40
N PRO A 122 24.84 -10.85 -0.59
CA PRO A 122 25.76 -10.65 0.52
C PRO A 122 25.41 -9.38 1.30
N GLU A 123 25.18 -9.55 2.60
CA GLU A 123 24.82 -8.46 3.53
C GLU A 123 25.83 -7.31 3.46
N VAL A 124 25.29 -6.10 3.32
CA VAL A 124 26.04 -4.87 3.62
C VAL A 124 26.45 -4.95 5.09
N SER A 125 27.74 -4.72 5.36
CA SER A 125 28.37 -4.87 6.70
C SER A 125 27.46 -4.42 7.85
N LEU A 126 27.27 -5.30 8.84
CA LEU A 126 26.52 -5.10 10.10
C LEU A 126 26.88 -3.83 10.89
N ASN A 127 28.00 -3.17 10.57
CA ASN A 127 28.49 -1.98 11.27
C ASN A 127 28.12 -0.64 10.60
N SER A 128 27.38 -0.65 9.50
CA SER A 128 26.88 0.57 8.85
C SER A 128 25.36 0.65 8.98
N PRO A 129 24.80 1.78 9.41
CA PRO A 129 23.34 1.92 9.48
C PRO A 129 22.75 1.80 8.06
N ALA A 130 21.64 1.07 7.94
CA ALA A 130 20.98 0.81 6.66
C ALA A 130 20.49 2.08 5.97
N ILE A 131 20.25 3.13 6.77
CA ILE A 131 19.94 4.48 6.34
C ILE A 131 20.80 5.47 7.13
N GLU A 132 21.45 6.41 6.45
CA GLU A 132 22.22 7.50 7.10
C GLU A 132 21.50 8.84 6.91
N MET A 133 20.96 9.41 7.99
CA MET A 133 20.43 10.77 7.99
C MET A 133 21.48 11.79 8.43
N ARG A 134 21.57 12.93 7.73
CA ARG A 134 22.44 14.06 8.08
C ARG A 134 21.66 15.17 8.78
N THR A 135 22.38 16.13 9.38
CA THR A 135 21.81 17.38 9.93
C THR A 135 21.01 18.17 8.88
N ILE A 136 21.38 18.02 7.59
CA ILE A 136 20.52 18.34 6.47
C ILE A 136 19.71 17.08 6.19
N GLN A 137 18.38 17.14 6.28
CA GLN A 137 17.44 16.02 6.16
C GLN A 137 17.55 15.27 4.82
N GLN A 138 18.60 14.47 4.72
CA GLN A 138 18.94 13.66 3.57
C GLN A 138 19.25 12.26 4.07
N ALA A 139 18.60 11.27 3.47
CA ALA A 139 18.83 9.86 3.72
C ALA A 139 19.63 9.24 2.57
N ALA A 140 20.57 8.35 2.89
CA ALA A 140 21.23 7.51 1.91
C ALA A 140 20.76 6.05 2.05
N PHE A 141 20.32 5.44 0.95
CA PHE A 141 19.87 4.05 0.90
C PHE A 141 20.24 3.40 -0.43
N GLU A 142 20.90 2.24 -0.39
CA GLU A 142 21.36 1.48 -1.57
C GLU A 142 22.04 2.35 -2.66
N GLY A 143 22.89 3.30 -2.25
CA GLY A 143 23.63 4.19 -3.16
C GLY A 143 22.81 5.34 -3.75
N LYS A 144 21.53 5.50 -3.38
CA LYS A 144 20.68 6.66 -3.72
C LYS A 144 20.58 7.63 -2.56
N ARG A 145 20.36 8.91 -2.89
CA ARG A 145 20.11 9.98 -1.91
C ARG A 145 18.66 10.42 -2.00
N TYR A 146 18.06 10.52 -0.83
CA TYR A 146 16.70 10.96 -0.62
C TYR A 146 16.70 12.26 0.19
N ILE A 147 15.76 13.15 -0.09
CA ILE A 147 15.42 14.29 0.77
C ILE A 147 14.30 13.84 1.68
N ILE A 148 14.39 14.15 2.97
CA ILE A 148 13.27 13.98 3.89
C ILE A 148 12.55 15.31 3.98
N ASP A 149 11.25 15.27 3.69
CA ASP A 149 10.35 16.41 3.78
C ASP A 149 9.33 16.12 4.88
N HIS A 150 9.23 17.02 5.85
CA HIS A 150 8.25 16.92 6.94
C HIS A 150 7.46 18.23 7.13
N ASP A 151 7.42 19.08 6.11
CA ASP A 151 6.75 20.38 6.24
C ASP A 151 5.22 20.24 6.17
N GLU A 152 4.74 19.19 5.52
CA GLU A 152 3.32 18.93 5.29
C GLU A 152 2.72 17.98 6.34
N ARG A 153 1.46 18.26 6.72
CA ARG A 153 0.64 17.31 7.47
C ARG A 153 -0.03 16.37 6.48
N LEU A 154 0.16 15.07 6.66
CA LEU A 154 -0.36 14.03 5.77
C LEU A 154 -1.78 13.60 6.20
N VAL A 155 -2.70 14.57 6.24
CA VAL A 155 -4.09 14.36 6.66
C VAL A 155 -4.84 13.46 5.67
N GLY A 156 -5.52 12.42 6.19
CA GLY A 156 -6.39 11.56 5.39
C GLY A 156 -5.64 10.59 4.49
N THR A 157 -4.34 10.38 4.75
CA THR A 157 -3.50 9.43 4.03
C THR A 157 -3.34 8.12 4.79
N LEU A 158 -3.57 8.14 6.11
CA LEU A 158 -3.42 7.00 7.04
C LEU A 158 -2.06 6.31 6.92
N VAL A 159 -1.10 7.06 6.40
CA VAL A 159 0.31 6.77 6.40
C VAL A 159 0.99 7.95 7.06
N ASP A 160 2.04 7.68 7.81
CA ASP A 160 2.93 8.66 8.38
C ASP A 160 4.18 8.88 7.53
N VAL A 161 4.37 8.05 6.49
CA VAL A 161 5.46 8.14 5.54
C VAL A 161 5.06 7.72 4.12
N TYR A 162 5.58 8.40 3.09
CA TYR A 162 5.54 7.89 1.70
C TYR A 162 6.72 8.36 0.84
N GLU A 163 7.14 7.54 -0.12
CA GLU A 163 8.15 7.92 -1.13
C GLU A 163 7.49 8.50 -2.40
N LYS A 164 8.02 9.64 -2.90
CA LYS A 164 7.79 10.13 -4.26
C LYS A 164 9.08 10.63 -4.90
N GLY A 165 9.54 9.91 -5.92
CA GLY A 165 10.80 10.23 -6.60
C GLY A 165 12.00 10.01 -5.67
N ASN A 166 12.75 11.07 -5.37
CA ASN A 166 13.86 11.02 -4.40
C ASN A 166 13.51 11.77 -3.10
N VAL A 167 12.22 11.88 -2.76
CA VAL A 167 11.75 12.52 -1.54
C VAL A 167 10.96 11.51 -0.72
N ILE A 168 11.27 11.44 0.57
CA ILE A 168 10.52 10.70 1.58
C ILE A 168 9.76 11.74 2.38
N TYR A 169 8.44 11.71 2.25
CA TYR A 169 7.56 12.59 2.99
C TYR A 169 7.22 11.91 4.30
N ILE A 170 7.46 12.58 5.43
CA ILE A 170 7.07 12.14 6.76
C ILE A 170 6.09 13.18 7.30
N ASP A 171 5.01 12.74 7.94
CA ASP A 171 4.06 13.69 8.50
C ASP A 171 4.72 14.60 9.55
N ARG A 172 4.50 15.92 9.43
CA ARG A 172 5.07 16.92 10.34
C ARG A 172 4.83 16.67 11.83
N ASP A 173 3.74 15.96 12.17
CA ASP A 173 3.37 15.68 13.55
C ASP A 173 4.15 14.46 14.12
N VAL A 174 4.88 13.73 13.27
CA VAL A 174 5.75 12.61 13.66
C VAL A 174 7.01 13.14 14.36
N PRO A 175 7.35 12.62 15.55
CA PRO A 175 8.61 12.95 16.21
C PRO A 175 9.85 12.55 15.37
N GLU A 176 10.83 13.46 15.26
CA GLU A 176 12.07 13.23 14.48
C GLU A 176 12.83 11.95 14.85
N ARG A 177 12.72 11.49 16.11
CA ARG A 177 13.33 10.25 16.58
C ARG A 177 12.85 8.99 15.83
N PHE A 178 11.70 9.06 15.14
CA PHE A 178 11.15 7.98 14.34
C PHE A 178 11.53 8.07 12.85
N PHE A 179 12.11 9.20 12.40
CA PHE A 179 12.25 9.46 10.97
C PHE A 179 13.10 8.44 10.23
N GLU A 180 14.19 7.99 10.84
CA GLU A 180 15.10 7.03 10.23
C GLU A 180 14.45 5.64 10.12
N GLY A 181 13.73 5.19 11.15
CA GLY A 181 13.03 3.91 11.13
C GLY A 181 11.93 3.91 10.08
N LEU A 182 11.05 4.92 10.11
CA LEU A 182 9.95 5.09 9.15
C LEU A 182 10.45 5.19 7.71
N ALA A 183 11.50 5.98 7.47
CA ALA A 183 12.10 6.09 6.16
C ALA A 183 12.69 4.76 5.68
N LEU A 184 13.33 3.99 6.57
CA LEU A 184 13.84 2.67 6.24
C LEU A 184 12.70 1.68 5.95
N SER A 185 11.65 1.67 6.78
CA SER A 185 10.46 0.82 6.62
C SER A 185 9.80 1.07 5.26
N GLU A 186 9.57 2.33 4.89
CA GLU A 186 8.97 2.71 3.60
C GLU A 186 9.87 2.30 2.43
N LEU A 187 11.18 2.58 2.48
CA LEU A 187 12.10 2.24 1.39
C LEU A 187 12.21 0.73 1.16
N ILE A 188 12.25 -0.06 2.23
CA ILE A 188 12.26 -1.53 2.18
C ILE A 188 10.92 -2.05 1.66
N THR A 189 9.80 -1.53 2.16
CA THR A 189 8.46 -1.86 1.67
C THR A 189 8.36 -1.62 0.16
N ARG A 190 8.79 -0.44 -0.32
CA ARG A 190 8.83 -0.08 -1.76
C ARG A 190 9.77 -0.97 -2.56
N LYS A 191 10.92 -1.36 -2.02
CA LYS A 191 11.84 -2.31 -2.67
C LYS A 191 11.14 -3.65 -2.92
N PHE A 192 10.42 -4.17 -1.93
CA PHE A 192 9.70 -5.44 -2.04
C PHE A 192 8.45 -5.38 -2.92
N LEU A 193 7.71 -4.27 -2.88
CA LEU A 193 6.61 -4.00 -3.82
C LEU A 193 7.10 -3.99 -5.26
N ARG A 194 8.24 -3.35 -5.56
CA ARG A 194 8.87 -3.35 -6.89
C ARG A 194 9.29 -4.74 -7.35
N LYS A 195 9.55 -5.67 -6.42
CA LYS A 195 9.83 -7.09 -6.69
C LYS A 195 8.55 -7.94 -6.83
N GLY A 196 7.39 -7.33 -6.62
CA GLY A 196 6.08 -7.93 -6.81
C GLY A 196 5.50 -8.62 -5.57
N LEU A 197 5.98 -8.31 -4.35
CA LEU A 197 5.22 -8.64 -3.15
C LEU A 197 3.95 -7.79 -3.08
N GLY A 198 2.89 -8.34 -2.50
CA GLY A 198 1.69 -7.56 -2.15
C GLY A 198 1.96 -6.70 -0.91
N TRP A 199 1.18 -5.62 -0.73
CA TRP A 199 1.37 -4.63 0.34
C TRP A 199 1.57 -5.24 1.72
N SER A 200 0.63 -6.06 2.20
CA SER A 200 0.71 -6.70 3.52
C SER A 200 2.00 -7.51 3.74
N ALA A 201 2.53 -8.17 2.69
CA ALA A 201 3.77 -8.92 2.80
C ALA A 201 5.01 -8.03 2.73
N ALA A 202 4.99 -6.99 1.90
CA ALA A 202 6.09 -6.04 1.76
C ALA A 202 6.24 -5.17 3.01
N TYR A 203 5.12 -4.73 3.60
CA TYR A 203 5.06 -3.93 4.80
C TYR A 203 5.69 -4.64 6.01
N VAL A 204 5.42 -5.94 6.18
CA VAL A 204 6.04 -6.77 7.24
C VAL A 204 7.58 -6.81 7.12
N GLU A 205 8.13 -6.78 5.91
CA GLU A 205 9.58 -6.72 5.74
C GLU A 205 10.13 -5.31 6.06
N GLY A 206 9.35 -4.26 5.82
CA GLY A 206 9.64 -2.89 6.26
C GLY A 206 9.69 -2.77 7.78
N ASP A 207 8.62 -3.18 8.46
CA ASP A 207 8.49 -3.22 9.93
C ASP A 207 9.66 -3.99 10.58
N LYS A 208 10.00 -5.15 9.99
CA LYS A 208 11.12 -5.95 10.46
C LYS A 208 12.44 -5.19 10.33
N ALA A 209 12.70 -4.56 9.18
CA ALA A 209 13.94 -3.82 8.94
C ALA A 209 14.07 -2.61 9.87
N GLU A 210 12.98 -1.92 10.16
CA GLU A 210 12.91 -0.83 11.13
C GLU A 210 13.21 -1.32 12.55
N LYS A 211 12.53 -2.37 12.99
CA LYS A 211 12.75 -2.95 14.32
C LYS A 211 14.22 -3.40 14.49
N ASP A 212 14.75 -4.13 13.50
CA ASP A 212 16.14 -4.58 13.52
C ASP A 212 17.10 -3.40 13.56
N TYR A 213 16.81 -2.32 12.81
CA TYR A 213 17.58 -1.08 12.83
C TYR A 213 17.62 -0.43 14.22
N TYR A 214 16.47 -0.27 14.88
CA TYR A 214 16.42 0.30 16.23
C TYR A 214 17.19 -0.54 17.25
N ILE A 215 17.10 -1.86 17.16
CA ILE A 215 17.86 -2.78 18.02
C ILE A 215 19.36 -2.63 17.79
N VAL A 216 19.82 -2.54 16.53
CA VAL A 216 21.24 -2.36 16.19
C VAL A 216 21.75 -1.01 16.67
N LYS A 217 20.96 0.06 16.52
CA LYS A 217 21.38 1.44 16.82
C LYS A 217 21.34 1.78 18.31
N TYR A 218 20.28 1.39 19.01
CA TYR A 218 20.02 1.78 20.40
C TYR A 218 20.18 0.61 21.39
N GLY A 219 20.38 -0.61 20.90
CA GLY A 219 20.44 -1.83 21.70
C GLY A 219 19.06 -2.46 21.90
N ALA A 220 19.05 -3.74 22.32
CA ALA A 220 17.84 -4.56 22.32
C ALA A 220 16.68 -4.01 23.17
N VAL A 221 16.96 -3.40 24.33
CA VAL A 221 15.92 -2.88 25.23
C VAL A 221 15.38 -1.55 24.72
N GLU A 222 16.25 -0.56 24.54
CA GLU A 222 15.86 0.78 24.10
C GLU A 222 15.29 0.79 22.68
N GLY A 223 15.82 -0.05 21.78
CA GLY A 223 15.31 -0.19 20.42
C GLY A 223 13.90 -0.80 20.37
N GLU A 224 13.63 -1.82 21.20
CA GLU A 224 12.30 -2.42 21.31
C GLU A 224 11.29 -1.44 21.94
N GLU A 225 11.71 -0.67 22.95
CA GLU A 225 10.87 0.38 23.53
C GLU A 225 10.53 1.48 22.52
N LEU A 226 11.52 1.92 21.73
CA LEU A 226 11.33 2.93 20.69
C LEU A 226 10.37 2.46 19.60
N TYR A 227 10.54 1.23 19.10
CA TYR A 227 9.64 0.63 18.11
C TYR A 227 8.19 0.55 18.62
N ASN A 228 8.01 0.09 19.86
CA ASN A 228 6.68 -0.01 20.45
C ASN A 228 6.04 1.37 20.74
N ASP A 229 6.84 2.39 21.01
CA ASP A 229 6.37 3.76 21.19
C ASP A 229 5.90 4.35 19.85
N GLU A 230 6.62 4.06 18.77
CA GLU A 230 6.23 4.45 17.41
C GLU A 230 4.92 3.79 16.98
N LEU A 231 4.76 2.47 17.16
CA LEU A 231 3.50 1.77 16.86
C LEU A 231 2.31 2.36 17.63
N LYS A 232 2.52 2.76 18.89
CA LYS A 232 1.48 3.45 19.68
C LYS A 232 1.15 4.83 19.12
N PHE A 233 2.17 5.56 18.69
CA PHE A 233 2.00 6.87 18.06
C PHE A 233 1.21 6.76 16.76
N GLN A 234 1.57 5.83 15.87
CA GLN A 234 0.85 5.53 14.63
C GLN A 234 -0.60 5.14 14.90
N ALA A 235 -0.84 4.22 15.84
CA ALA A 235 -2.18 3.82 16.22
C ALA A 235 -3.02 5.00 16.75
N TRP A 236 -2.42 5.87 17.57
CA TRP A 236 -3.08 7.08 18.05
C TRP A 236 -3.40 8.03 16.90
N LYS A 237 -2.45 8.29 16.00
CA LYS A 237 -2.62 9.17 14.83
C LYS A 237 -3.75 8.66 13.93
N PHE A 238 -3.75 7.37 13.63
CA PHE A 238 -4.80 6.69 12.86
C PHE A 238 -6.18 6.87 13.50
N GLU A 239 -6.29 6.68 14.81
CA GLU A 239 -7.55 6.88 15.54
C GLU A 239 -8.01 8.35 15.57
N GLN A 240 -7.09 9.33 15.51
CA GLN A 240 -7.48 10.73 15.35
C GLN A 240 -7.95 11.03 13.92
N GLU A 241 -7.19 10.59 12.90
CA GLU A 241 -7.59 10.77 11.50
C GLU A 241 -8.96 10.14 11.24
N LYS A 242 -9.23 8.96 11.79
CA LYS A 242 -10.52 8.29 11.67
C LYS A 242 -11.70 9.08 12.25
N LYS A 243 -11.48 9.89 13.30
CA LYS A 243 -12.52 10.79 13.84
C LYS A 243 -12.70 12.03 12.99
N GLU A 244 -11.66 12.45 12.28
CA GLU A 244 -11.67 13.60 11.37
C GLU A 244 -12.20 13.23 9.97
N LEU A 245 -12.18 11.94 9.61
CA LEU A 245 -12.85 11.42 8.42
C LEU A 245 -14.35 11.64 8.55
N LYS A 246 -14.92 12.49 7.68
CA LYS A 246 -16.36 12.69 7.61
C LYS A 246 -17.02 11.37 7.19
N GLU A 247 -17.99 10.91 7.97
CA GLU A 247 -18.92 9.86 7.54
C GLU A 247 -19.79 10.40 6.40
N GLU A 248 -19.34 10.27 5.17
CA GLU A 248 -20.16 10.53 3.99
C GLU A 248 -20.67 9.17 3.45
N GLY A 249 -21.97 8.93 3.61
CA GLY A 249 -22.67 7.90 2.84
C GLY A 249 -22.63 6.46 3.33
N GLY A 250 -22.21 6.16 4.57
CA GLY A 250 -22.26 4.79 5.11
C GLY A 250 -21.15 3.86 4.58
N HIS A 251 -20.15 4.40 3.90
CA HIS A 251 -18.92 3.70 3.57
C HIS A 251 -18.01 3.68 4.78
N LYS A 252 -18.06 2.56 5.51
CA LYS A 252 -16.99 2.20 6.43
C LYS A 252 -15.75 2.06 5.56
N VAL A 253 -14.82 2.99 5.68
CA VAL A 253 -13.49 2.81 5.12
C VAL A 253 -12.99 1.46 5.61
N ILE A 254 -12.76 0.52 4.70
CA ILE A 254 -12.45 -0.85 5.06
C ILE A 254 -10.99 -0.87 5.46
N TYR A 255 -10.79 -0.58 6.73
CA TYR A 255 -9.58 -0.95 7.44
C TYR A 255 -9.99 -2.06 8.38
N GLU A 256 -9.63 -3.29 8.05
CA GLU A 256 -9.54 -4.28 9.10
C GLU A 256 -8.43 -3.84 10.07
N LYS A 257 -8.65 -4.08 11.36
CA LYS A 257 -7.81 -3.62 12.48
C LYS A 257 -6.34 -4.11 12.42
N ASP A 258 -5.96 -4.88 11.39
CA ASP A 258 -4.70 -5.59 11.27
C ASP A 258 -4.07 -5.46 9.85
N GLU A 259 -4.60 -4.58 8.97
CA GLU A 259 -4.11 -4.44 7.58
C GLU A 259 -2.96 -3.44 7.40
N ILE A 260 -2.91 -2.41 8.26
CA ILE A 260 -1.91 -1.34 8.21
C ILE A 260 -0.96 -1.41 9.41
N LEU A 261 -1.46 -1.89 10.57
CA LEU A 261 -0.64 -2.09 11.76
C LEU A 261 -0.61 -3.58 12.10
N PRO A 262 0.56 -4.17 12.39
CA PRO A 262 0.66 -5.57 12.80
C PRO A 262 0.01 -5.78 14.18
N LYS A 263 -0.34 -7.04 14.47
CA LYS A 263 -0.91 -7.46 15.77
C LYS A 263 0.08 -7.40 16.92
#